data_AF-A0A2D8L8S6-F1
#
_entry.id   AF-A0A2D8L8S6-F1
#
_cell.length_a   1.000
_cell.length_b   1.000
_cell.length_c   1.000
_cell.angle_alpha   90.00
_cell.angle_beta   90.00
_cell.angle_gamma   90.00
#
_symmetry.space_group_name_H-M   'P 1'
#
loop_
_entity.id
_entity.type
_entity.pdbx_description
1 polymer ?
#
loop_
_entity_poly.entity_id
_entity_poly.type
_entity_poly.pdbx_seq_one_letter_code
_entity_poly.pdbx_strand_id
1 'polypeptide(L)'
;MDVMPKWAEVILVPLISLLLAAVISALVILGIGEDPVAAVKLMVQGALGSTYGWGYTLYYATNFIFTGLAVSIAFHARLFNIGGEGQAMLGGLGV
;
A
#
# COMPACT_ATOMS: atom_id res chain seq x y z
N MET A 1 8.95 4.42 -28.64
CA MET A 1 8.11 4.58 -27.45
C MET A 1 8.78 5.69 -26.66
N ASP A 2 8.22 6.89 -26.67
CA ASP A 2 8.80 8.00 -25.92
C ASP A 2 8.77 7.63 -24.43
N VAL A 3 9.95 7.42 -23.89
CA VAL A 3 10.14 7.03 -22.49
C VAL A 3 9.69 8.22 -21.67
N MET A 4 8.68 8.02 -20.82
CA MET A 4 8.24 9.09 -19.92
C MET A 4 9.45 9.65 -19.15
N PRO A 5 9.50 10.96 -18.90
CA PRO A 5 10.56 11.53 -18.07
C PRO A 5 10.63 10.79 -16.72
N LYS A 6 11.83 10.43 -16.26
CA LYS A 6 12.03 9.63 -15.04
C LYS A 6 11.29 10.21 -13.82
N TRP A 7 11.18 11.53 -13.71
CA TRP A 7 10.44 12.18 -12.63
C TRP A 7 8.93 11.91 -12.69
N ALA A 8 8.36 11.82 -13.89
CA ALA A 8 6.95 11.50 -14.08
C ALA A 8 6.67 10.03 -13.75
N GLU A 9 7.58 9.13 -14.11
CA GLU A 9 7.48 7.71 -13.74
C GLU A 9 7.54 7.51 -12.22
N VAL A 10 8.46 8.21 -11.54
CA VAL A 10 8.66 8.05 -10.09
C VAL A 10 7.58 8.76 -9.26
N ILE A 11 7.01 9.87 -9.75
CA ILE A 11 6.10 10.71 -8.96
C ILE A 11 4.67 10.65 -9.52
N LEU A 12 4.48 10.96 -10.80
CA LEU A 12 3.14 11.07 -11.39
C LEU A 12 2.42 9.72 -11.42
N VAL A 13 3.11 8.64 -11.80
CA VAL A 13 2.47 7.32 -11.91
C VAL A 13 1.94 6.83 -10.55
N PRO A 14 2.74 6.80 -9.46
CA PRO A 14 2.22 6.43 -8.14
C PRO A 14 1.12 7.38 -7.64
N LEU A 15 1.27 8.68 -7.87
CA LEU A 15 0.31 9.68 -7.42
C LEU A 15 -1.06 9.50 -8.10
N ILE A 16 -1.09 9.33 -9.43
CA ILE A 16 -2.32 9.07 -10.17
C ILE A 16 -2.94 7.75 -9.72
N SER A 17 -2.13 6.71 -9.52
CA SER A 17 -2.60 5.40 -9.04
C SER A 17 -3.27 5.52 -7.67
N LEU A 18 -2.68 6.28 -6.75
CA LEU A 18 -3.23 6.54 -5.42
C LEU A 18 -4.56 7.31 -5.50
N LEU A 19 -4.61 8.36 -6.34
CA LEU A 19 -5.83 9.15 -6.55
C LEU A 19 -6.96 8.31 -7.13
N LEU A 20 -6.68 7.50 -8.15
CA LEU A 20 -7.67 6.60 -8.74
C LEU A 20 -8.17 5.57 -7.72
N ALA A 21 -7.27 4.95 -6.96
CA ALA A 21 -7.65 4.02 -5.90
C ALA A 21 -8.57 4.70 -4.87
N ALA A 22 -8.22 5.91 -4.41
CA ALA A 22 -9.02 6.67 -3.46
C ALA A 22 -10.42 7.00 -4.01
N VAL A 23 -10.52 7.43 -5.27
CA VAL A 23 -11.81 7.72 -5.93
C VAL A 23 -12.65 6.46 -6.03
N ILE A 24 -12.07 5.35 -6.50
CA ILE A 24 -12.79 4.07 -6.64
C ILE A 24 -13.28 3.59 -5.28
N SER A 25 -12.42 3.61 -4.25
CA SER A 25 -12.82 3.26 -2.89
C SER A 25 -13.95 4.15 -2.37
N ALA A 26 -13.90 5.46 -2.61
CA ALA A 26 -14.97 6.37 -2.21
C ALA A 26 -16.29 6.05 -2.92
N LEU A 27 -16.27 5.73 -4.22
CA LEU A 27 -17.47 5.32 -4.97
C LEU A 27 -18.06 4.02 -4.42
N VAL A 28 -17.23 3.05 -4.04
CA VAL A 28 -17.68 1.80 -3.42
C VAL A 28 -18.34 2.06 -2.07
N ILE A 29 -17.73 2.90 -1.23
CA ILE A 29 -18.28 3.28 0.09
C ILE A 29 -19.64 3.99 -0.07
N LEU A 30 -19.75 4.91 -1.04
CA LEU A 30 -21.02 5.55 -1.36
C LEU A 30 -22.06 4.53 -1.87
N GLY A 31 -21.62 3.54 -2.66
CA GLY A 31 -22.48 2.50 -3.22
C GLY A 31 -23.12 1.60 -2.16
N ILE A 32 -22.49 1.46 -0.99
CA ILE A 32 -23.07 0.74 0.17
C ILE A 32 -23.84 1.66 1.13
N GLY A 33 -23.96 2.96 0.81
CA GLY A 33 -24.73 3.94 1.59
C GLY A 33 -23.97 4.58 2.75
N GLU A 34 -22.63 4.44 2.78
CA GLU A 34 -21.78 4.97 3.85
C GLU A 34 -21.07 6.27 3.44
N ASP A 35 -20.58 7.05 4.42
CA ASP A 35 -19.81 8.28 4.17
C ASP A 35 -18.30 7.98 3.98
N PRO A 36 -17.73 8.20 2.77
CA PRO A 36 -16.31 8.00 2.51
C PRO A 36 -15.40 8.88 3.38
N VAL A 37 -15.83 10.10 3.70
CA VAL A 37 -15.04 11.02 4.51
C VAL A 37 -14.97 10.52 5.95
N ALA A 38 -16.09 10.05 6.51
CA ALA A 38 -16.12 9.40 7.81
C ALA A 38 -15.24 8.13 7.83
N ALA A 39 -15.30 7.30 6.78
CA ALA A 39 -14.48 6.10 6.67
C ALA A 39 -12.97 6.43 6.68
N VAL A 40 -12.54 7.42 5.89
CA VAL A 40 -11.13 7.86 5.87
C VAL A 40 -10.72 8.44 7.22
N LYS A 41 -11.58 9.26 7.87
CA LYS A 41 -11.30 9.77 9.22
C LYS A 41 -11.13 8.63 10.22
N LEU A 42 -11.99 7.61 10.18
CA LEU A 42 -11.88 6.43 11.03
C LEU A 42 -10.58 5.65 10.79
N MET A 43 -10.18 5.49 9.53
CA MET A 43 -8.90 4.85 9.20
C MET A 43 -7.70 5.63 9.78
N VAL A 44 -7.68 6.95 9.59
CA VAL A 44 -6.60 7.81 10.12
C VAL A 44 -6.59 7.79 11.65
N GLN A 45 -7.75 7.87 12.28
CA GLN A 45 -7.87 7.82 13.74
C GLN A 45 -7.45 6.44 14.29
N GLY A 46 -7.80 5.35 13.62
CA GLY A 46 -7.38 4.00 14.01
C GLY A 46 -5.87 3.80 13.87
N ALA A 47 -5.27 4.32 12.80
CA ALA A 47 -3.85 4.18 12.53
C ALA A 47 -2.99 5.09 13.43
N LEU A 48 -3.38 6.34 13.66
CA LEU A 48 -2.51 7.37 14.28
C LEU A 48 -3.06 7.95 15.59
N GLY A 49 -4.30 7.65 15.96
CA GLY A 49 -4.99 8.28 17.10
C GLY A 49 -4.60 7.72 18.47
N SER A 50 -3.79 6.66 18.52
CA SER A 50 -3.30 6.07 19.78
C SER A 50 -1.90 5.48 19.62
N THR A 51 -1.17 5.35 20.73
CA THR A 51 0.15 4.68 20.75
C THR A 51 0.06 3.25 20.21
N TYR A 52 -1.03 2.55 20.49
CA TYR A 52 -1.29 1.21 19.96
C TYR A 52 -1.47 1.22 18.44
N GLY A 53 -2.27 2.16 17.90
CA GLY A 53 -2.45 2.35 16.46
C GLY A 53 -1.13 2.62 15.74
N TRP A 54 -0.28 3.48 16.31
CA TRP A 54 1.07 3.72 15.80
C TRP A 54 1.92 2.45 15.79
N GLY A 55 1.88 1.66 16.87
CA GLY A 55 2.56 0.38 16.96
C GLY A 55 2.16 -0.58 15.83
N TYR A 56 0.86 -0.75 15.59
CA TYR A 56 0.36 -1.57 14.50
C TYR A 56 0.71 -1.02 13.12
N THR A 57 0.61 0.30 12.93
CA THR A 57 0.95 0.95 11.66
C THR A 57 2.42 0.71 11.30
N LEU A 58 3.34 0.90 12.26
CA LEU A 58 4.77 0.66 12.05
C LEU A 58 5.09 -0.83 11.86
N TYR A 59 4.42 -1.71 12.61
CA TYR A 59 4.56 -3.15 12.46
C TYR A 59 4.24 -3.61 11.02
N TYR A 60 3.06 -3.23 10.50
CA TYR A 60 2.68 -3.59 9.13
C TYR A 60 3.51 -2.86 8.07
N ALA A 61 3.82 -1.57 8.28
CA ALA A 61 4.66 -0.81 7.35
C ALA A 61 6.03 -1.47 7.16
N THR A 62 6.65 -1.95 8.24
CA THR A 62 7.92 -2.68 8.19
C THR A 62 7.80 -3.92 7.30
N ASN A 63 6.75 -4.72 7.52
CA ASN A 63 6.52 -5.93 6.73
C ASN A 63 6.34 -5.62 5.22
N PHE A 64 5.54 -4.60 4.89
CA PHE A 64 5.32 -4.20 3.50
C PHE A 64 6.59 -3.66 2.82
N ILE A 65 7.40 -2.88 3.54
CA ILE A 65 8.68 -2.36 3.03
C ILE A 65 9.62 -3.53 2.67
N PHE A 66 9.79 -4.50 3.56
CA PHE A 66 10.67 -5.64 3.30
C PHE A 66 10.14 -6.56 2.20
N THR A 67 8.82 -6.76 2.13
CA THR A 67 8.19 -7.52 1.05
C THR A 67 8.41 -6.84 -0.31
N GLY A 68 8.22 -5.52 -0.39
CA GLY A 68 8.49 -4.74 -1.60
C GLY A 68 9.96 -4.73 -1.99
N LEU A 69 10.88 -4.68 -1.01
CA LEU A 69 12.32 -4.77 -1.25
C LEU A 69 12.72 -6.13 -1.84
N ALA A 70 12.20 -7.23 -1.28
CA ALA A 70 12.47 -8.58 -1.78
C ALA A 70 12.04 -8.75 -3.24
N VAL A 71 10.88 -8.20 -3.61
CA VAL A 71 10.39 -8.18 -4.99
C VAL A 71 11.29 -7.30 -5.88
N SER A 72 11.64 -6.09 -5.40
CA SER A 72 12.45 -5.13 -6.16
C SER A 72 13.83 -5.67 -6.52
N ILE A 73 14.49 -6.40 -5.62
CA ILE A 73 15.81 -7.00 -5.87
C ILE A 73 15.73 -8.04 -7.01
N ALA A 74 14.71 -8.91 -6.99
CA ALA A 74 14.52 -9.90 -8.04
C ALA A 74 14.23 -9.25 -9.41
N PHE A 75 13.42 -8.19 -9.43
CA PHE A 75 13.14 -7.43 -10.65
C PHE A 75 14.39 -6.80 -11.27
N HIS A 76 15.33 -6.29 -10.46
CA HIS A 76 16.61 -5.79 -10.97
C HIS A 76 17.45 -6.89 -11.65
N ALA A 77 17.32 -8.14 -11.20
CA ALA A 77 17.93 -9.32 -11.83
C ALA A 77 17.14 -9.84 -13.05
N ARG A 78 16.07 -9.15 -13.47
CA ARG A 78 15.12 -9.58 -14.53
C ARG A 78 14.44 -10.91 -14.22
N LEU A 79 14.35 -11.26 -12.94
CA LEU A 79 13.62 -12.42 -12.46
C LEU A 79 12.21 -11.98 -12.06
N PHE A 80 11.23 -12.72 -12.54
CA PHE A 80 9.84 -12.52 -12.15
C PHE A 80 9.62 -13.08 -10.74
N ASN A 81 9.02 -12.26 -9.87
CA ASN A 81 8.68 -12.64 -8.51
C ASN A 81 7.20 -12.33 -8.24
N ILE A 82 6.45 -13.33 -7.78
CA ILE A 82 5.06 -13.22 -7.30
C ILE A 82 4.94 -13.96 -5.98
N GLY A 83 4.09 -13.43 -5.09
CA GLY A 83 3.71 -14.11 -3.85
C GLY A 83 4.56 -13.75 -2.64
N GLY A 84 5.38 -12.68 -2.73
CA GLY A 84 6.18 -12.18 -1.61
C GLY A 84 5.36 -11.91 -0.34
N GLU A 85 4.15 -11.33 -0.48
CA GLU A 85 3.25 -11.07 0.65
C GLU A 85 2.82 -12.36 1.36
N GLY A 86 2.49 -13.42 0.61
CA GLY A 86 2.13 -14.72 1.17
C GLY A 86 3.30 -15.39 1.88
N GLN A 87 4.52 -15.27 1.34
CA GLN A 87 5.73 -15.77 1.99
C GLN A 87 6.04 -14.99 3.29
N ALA A 88 5.90 -13.67 3.27
CA ALA A 88 6.07 -12.84 4.45
C ALA A 88 5.03 -13.17 5.53
N MET A 89 3.77 -13.39 5.15
CA MET A 89 2.72 -13.84 6.06
C MET A 89 3.01 -15.21 6.67
N LEU A 90 3.36 -16.21 5.86
CA LEU A 90 3.72 -17.55 6.34
C LEU A 90 4.95 -17.53 7.26
N GLY A 91 5.97 -16.75 6.93
CA GLY A 91 7.14 -16.56 7.78
C GLY A 91 6.80 -15.86 9.11
N GLY A 92 5.81 -14.96 9.09
CA GLY A 92 5.32 -14.27 10.28
C GLY A 92 4.48 -15.15 11.23
N LEU A 93 3.85 -16.24 10.75
CA LEU A 93 3.08 -17.16 11.60
C LEU A 93 3.92 -17.91 12.65
N GLY A 94 5.24 -17.95 12.48
CA GLY A 94 6.16 -18.53 13.45
C GLY A 94 6.52 -17.62 14.64
N VAL A 95 5.90 -16.44 14.73
CA VAL A 95 6.11 -15.40 15.76
C VAL A 95 4.78 -15.08 16.43
#